data_AF-A0A645BQ82-F1
#
_entry.id   AF-A0A645BQ82-F1
#
_cell.length_a   1.000
_cell.length_b   1.000
_cell.length_c   1.000
_cell.angle_alpha   90.00
_cell.angle_beta   90.00
_cell.angle_gamma   90.00
#
_symmetry.space_group_name_H-M   'P 1'
#
loop_
_entity.id
_entity.type
_entity.pdbx_description
1 polymer ?
#
loop_
_entity_poly.entity_id
_entity_poly.type
_entity_poly.pdbx_seq_one_letter_code
_entity_poly.pdbx_strand_id
1 'polypeptide(L)'
;MERLLRAPCDGVFLPSVRIGDMVKAGQTVATVDGLPVVSSIAGVVRGLLPEGTPVHKGMKSGDVDPRGERDYCFTVSDKANAVAGGVLEAILACRKERVFHE
;
A
#
# COMPACT_ATOMS: atom_id res chain seq x y z
N MET A 1 -15.33 0.15 6.16
CA MET A 1 -14.82 -0.73 5.09
C MET A 1 -13.32 -0.89 5.32
N GLU A 2 -12.87 -2.10 5.70
CA GLU A 2 -11.46 -2.34 6.02
C GLU A 2 -10.70 -2.73 4.75
N ARG A 3 -9.82 -1.86 4.27
CA ARG A 3 -9.02 -2.11 3.05
C ARG A 3 -7.75 -2.92 3.27
N LEU A 4 -7.46 -3.23 4.53
CA LEU A 4 -6.19 -3.82 4.95
C LEU A 4 -6.29 -5.34 4.96
N LEU A 5 -5.25 -5.98 4.43
CA LEU A 5 -5.04 -7.41 4.58
C LEU A 5 -4.25 -7.65 5.86
N ARG A 6 -4.68 -8.59 6.70
CA ARG A 6 -4.02 -8.91 7.97
C ARG A 6 -3.70 -10.39 8.08
N ALA A 7 -2.58 -10.70 8.70
CA ALA A 7 -2.19 -12.07 8.99
C ALA A 7 -3.16 -12.70 10.00
N PRO A 8 -3.73 -13.89 9.73
CA PRO A 8 -4.67 -14.57 10.63
C PRO A 8 -3.98 -15.20 11.86
N CYS A 9 -2.69 -15.50 11.75
CA CYS A 9 -1.86 -16.11 12.78
C CYS A 9 -0.41 -15.62 12.66
N ASP A 10 0.43 -16.04 13.60
CA ASP A 10 1.88 -15.95 13.45
C ASP A 10 2.34 -16.98 12.41
N GLY A 11 3.38 -16.68 11.64
CA GLY A 11 3.89 -17.61 10.63
C GLY A 11 4.58 -16.93 9.45
N VAL A 12 4.65 -17.64 8.33
CA VAL A 12 5.26 -17.13 7.09
C VAL A 12 4.20 -16.70 6.08
N PHE A 13 4.29 -15.47 5.59
CA PHE A 13 3.36 -14.94 4.60
C PHE A 13 3.70 -15.43 3.18
N LEU A 14 2.72 -16.07 2.52
CA LEU A 14 2.82 -16.63 1.18
C LEU A 14 1.71 -16.04 0.28
N PRO A 15 2.01 -15.02 -0.53
CA PRO A 15 1.02 -14.40 -1.41
C PRO A 15 0.62 -15.32 -2.58
N SER A 16 -0.67 -15.32 -2.92
CA SER A 16 -1.21 -16.00 -4.10
C SER A 16 -1.59 -15.04 -5.23
N VAL A 17 -1.46 -13.74 -4.99
CA VAL A 17 -1.72 -12.64 -5.94
C VAL A 17 -0.56 -11.66 -5.94
N ARG A 18 -0.55 -10.72 -6.89
CA ARG A 18 0.47 -9.69 -7.05
C ARG A 18 -0.13 -8.29 -6.96
N ILE A 19 0.73 -7.30 -6.72
CA ILE A 19 0.34 -5.89 -6.84
C ILE A 19 -0.16 -5.63 -8.27
N GLY A 20 -1.31 -4.99 -8.38
CA GLY A 20 -2.00 -4.72 -9.64
C GLY A 20 -3.06 -5.77 -10.02
N ASP A 21 -3.18 -6.87 -9.28
CA ASP A 21 -4.22 -7.88 -9.53
C ASP A 21 -5.57 -7.41 -8.97
N MET A 22 -6.64 -7.71 -9.72
CA MET A 22 -8.03 -7.49 -9.28
C MET A 22 -8.49 -8.66 -8.41
N VAL A 23 -9.12 -8.35 -7.28
CA VAL A 23 -9.64 -9.34 -6.32
C VAL A 23 -11.10 -9.05 -5.97
N LYS A 24 -11.84 -10.09 -5.58
CA LYS A 24 -13.21 -9.99 -5.07
C LYS A 24 -13.23 -9.99 -3.54
N ALA A 25 -14.29 -9.44 -2.95
CA ALA A 25 -14.58 -9.65 -1.53
C ALA A 25 -14.74 -11.15 -1.26
N GLY A 26 -14.14 -11.64 -0.18
CA GLY A 26 -14.10 -13.06 0.17
C GLY A 26 -13.01 -13.86 -0.55
N GLN A 27 -12.26 -13.26 -1.48
CA GLN A 27 -11.17 -13.96 -2.17
C GLN A 27 -9.95 -14.13 -1.26
N THR A 28 -9.37 -15.33 -1.25
CA THR A 28 -8.07 -15.58 -0.60
C THR A 28 -6.95 -15.00 -1.46
N VAL A 29 -6.12 -14.15 -0.86
CA VAL A 29 -5.04 -13.40 -1.55
C VAL A 29 -3.65 -13.82 -1.10
N ALA A 30 -3.55 -14.53 0.02
CA ALA A 30 -2.33 -15.12 0.54
C ALA A 30 -2.69 -16.21 1.55
N THR A 31 -1.69 -16.94 2.03
CA THR A 31 -1.78 -17.77 3.23
C THR A 31 -0.70 -17.40 4.24
N VAL A 32 -0.95 -17.69 5.51
CA VAL A 32 0.05 -17.66 6.58
C VAL A 32 -0.02 -19.01 7.29
N ASP A 33 1.05 -19.80 7.21
CA ASP A 33 1.09 -21.18 7.74
C ASP A 33 -0.14 -22.02 7.37
N GLY A 34 -0.60 -21.88 6.12
CA GLY A 34 -1.77 -22.59 5.58
C GLY A 34 -3.13 -21.96 5.90
N LEU A 35 -3.21 -20.96 6.77
CA LEU A 35 -4.45 -20.22 7.03
C LEU A 35 -4.66 -19.10 5.99
N PRO A 36 -5.89 -18.93 5.45
CA PRO A 36 -6.14 -17.97 4.39
C PRO A 36 -6.15 -16.52 4.89
N VAL A 37 -5.46 -15.65 4.15
CA VAL A 37 -5.63 -14.19 4.22
C VAL A 37 -6.67 -13.81 3.19
N VAL A 38 -7.80 -13.29 3.65
CA VAL A 38 -8.98 -13.01 2.81
C VAL A 38 -9.16 -11.52 2.63
N SER A 39 -9.39 -11.07 1.39
CA SER A 39 -9.80 -9.69 1.14
C SER A 39 -11.26 -9.50 1.56
N SER A 40 -11.53 -8.52 2.41
CA SER A 40 -12.90 -8.17 2.82
C SER A 40 -13.64 -7.34 1.76
N ILE A 41 -12.93 -6.84 0.75
CA ILE A 41 -13.45 -5.93 -0.27
C ILE A 41 -13.01 -6.36 -1.68
N ALA A 42 -13.75 -5.93 -2.70
CA ALA A 42 -13.30 -6.01 -4.07
C ALA A 42 -12.42 -4.80 -4.43
N GLY A 43 -11.50 -4.96 -5.36
CA GLY A 43 -10.61 -3.90 -5.82
C GLY A 43 -9.27 -4.43 -6.31
N VAL A 44 -8.29 -3.54 -6.45
CA VAL A 44 -6.94 -3.90 -6.89
C VAL A 44 -6.00 -4.02 -5.70
N VAL A 45 -5.19 -5.07 -5.64
CA VAL A 45 -4.12 -5.21 -4.64
C VAL A 45 -3.06 -4.15 -4.89
N ARG A 46 -2.85 -3.24 -3.93
CA ARG A 46 -1.92 -2.11 -4.07
C ARG A 46 -0.66 -2.27 -3.23
N GLY A 47 -0.80 -2.86 -2.05
CA GLY A 47 0.31 -3.16 -1.16
C GLY A 47 0.28 -4.63 -0.78
N LEU A 48 1.45 -5.27 -0.73
CA LEU A 48 1.59 -6.67 -0.34
C LEU A 48 2.97 -6.90 0.25
N LEU A 49 3.06 -7.69 1.33
CA LEU A 49 4.35 -8.12 1.85
C LEU A 49 5.03 -9.08 0.85
N PRO A 50 6.38 -9.07 0.78
CA PRO A 50 7.13 -10.08 0.03
C PRO A 50 6.81 -11.49 0.51
N GLU A 51 6.88 -12.45 -0.40
CA GLU A 51 6.81 -13.87 -0.05
C GLU A 51 7.92 -14.25 0.95
N GLY A 52 7.59 -15.11 1.90
CA GLY A 52 8.53 -15.56 2.92
C GLY A 52 8.66 -14.60 4.12
N THR A 53 7.93 -13.48 4.13
CA THR A 53 7.99 -12.52 5.24
C THR A 53 7.41 -13.14 6.52
N PRO A 54 8.16 -13.16 7.65
CA PRO A 54 7.61 -13.54 8.94
C PRO A 54 6.60 -12.50 9.44
N VAL A 55 5.43 -12.95 9.87
CA VAL A 55 4.34 -12.09 10.36
C VAL A 55 3.83 -12.57 11.71
N HIS A 56 3.19 -11.66 12.45
CA HIS A 56 2.42 -11.98 13.65
C HIS A 56 0.92 -11.76 13.40
N LYS A 57 0.06 -12.41 14.18
CA LYS A 57 -1.39 -12.28 14.08
C LYS A 57 -1.84 -10.83 14.13
N GLY A 58 -2.63 -10.42 13.14
CA GLY A 58 -3.14 -9.06 13.00
C GLY A 58 -2.18 -8.08 12.30
N MET A 59 -0.93 -8.49 12.03
CA MET A 59 0.04 -7.67 11.30
C MET A 59 -0.53 -7.31 9.92
N LYS A 60 -0.43 -6.02 9.56
CA LYS A 60 -0.77 -5.57 8.21
C LYS A 60 0.14 -6.26 7.21
N SER A 61 -0.46 -7.04 6.31
CA SER A 61 0.24 -7.83 5.29
C SER A 61 0.00 -7.33 3.86
N GLY A 62 -0.87 -6.34 3.69
CA GLY A 62 -1.15 -5.71 2.40
C GLY A 62 -2.35 -4.76 2.46
N ASP A 63 -2.76 -4.24 1.31
CA ASP A 63 -3.99 -3.46 1.15
C ASP A 63 -4.58 -3.53 -0.26
N VAL A 64 -5.91 -3.41 -0.34
CA VAL A 64 -6.71 -3.41 -1.56
C VAL A 64 -7.29 -2.01 -1.78
N ASP A 65 -7.12 -1.45 -2.98
CA ASP A 65 -7.72 -0.17 -3.37
C ASP A 65 -9.11 -0.43 -3.99
N PRO A 66 -10.21 0.02 -3.34
CA PRO A 66 -11.57 -0.23 -3.81
C PRO A 66 -11.90 0.48 -5.12
N ARG A 67 -11.07 1.44 -5.57
CA ARG A 67 -11.27 2.13 -6.84
C ARG A 67 -11.07 1.21 -8.04
N GLY A 68 -10.32 0.12 -7.88
CA GLY A 68 -10.12 -0.86 -8.96
C GLY A 68 -9.19 -0.41 -10.09
N GLU A 69 -8.56 0.76 -9.96
CA GLU A 69 -7.68 1.31 -11.01
C GLU A 69 -6.24 0.81 -10.85
N ARG A 70 -5.83 -0.08 -11.76
CA ARG A 70 -4.50 -0.71 -11.74
C ARG A 70 -3.36 0.30 -11.85
N ASP A 71 -3.54 1.33 -12.69
CA ASP A 71 -2.49 2.32 -12.96
C ASP A 71 -2.06 3.07 -11.70
N TYR A 72 -2.96 3.24 -10.73
CA TYR A 72 -2.62 3.84 -9.44
C TYR A 72 -1.63 3.04 -8.60
N CYS A 73 -1.37 1.76 -8.92
CA CYS A 73 -0.30 1.00 -8.28
C CYS A 73 1.09 1.47 -8.74
N PHE A 74 1.19 2.13 -9.88
CA PHE A 74 2.44 2.46 -10.56
C PHE A 74 2.62 3.96 -10.81
N THR A 75 1.68 4.78 -10.36
CA THR A 75 1.76 6.24 -10.44
C THR A 75 1.84 6.88 -9.06
N VAL A 76 2.44 8.07 -9.01
CA VAL A 76 2.52 8.88 -7.79
C VAL A 76 1.12 9.40 -7.47
N SER A 77 0.67 9.21 -6.23
CA SER A 77 -0.64 9.69 -5.80
C SER A 77 -0.71 11.22 -5.77
N ASP A 78 -1.90 11.78 -6.02
CA ASP A 78 -2.15 13.22 -5.90
C ASP A 78 -1.75 13.78 -4.53
N LYS A 79 -1.97 12.99 -3.46
CA LYS A 79 -1.55 13.36 -2.10
C LYS A 79 -0.04 13.51 -1.99
N ALA A 80 0.72 12.59 -2.57
CA ALA A 80 2.18 12.65 -2.57
C ALA A 80 2.67 13.83 -3.42
N ASN A 81 2.06 14.08 -4.58
CA ASN A 81 2.36 15.24 -5.42
C ASN A 81 2.09 16.58 -4.69
N ALA A 82 0.96 16.70 -3.99
CA ALA A 82 0.63 17.89 -3.23
C ALA A 82 1.64 18.17 -2.10
N VAL A 83 2.05 17.13 -1.36
CA VAL A 83 3.08 17.26 -0.32
C VAL A 83 4.43 17.65 -0.93
N ALA A 84 4.85 16.97 -2.01
CA ALA A 84 6.11 17.28 -2.69
C ALA A 84 6.12 18.72 -3.25
N GLY A 85 5.00 19.18 -3.82
CA GLY A 85 4.83 20.56 -4.29
C GLY A 85 5.02 21.58 -3.18
N GLY A 86 4.35 21.41 -2.03
CA GLY A 86 4.52 22.31 -0.88
C GLY A 86 5.94 22.33 -0.32
N VAL A 87 6.63 21.18 -0.29
CA VAL A 87 8.05 21.12 0.12
C VAL A 87 8.94 21.87 -0.86
N LEU A 88 8.72 21.70 -2.17
CA LEU A 88 9.48 22.40 -3.21
C LEU A 88 9.29 23.92 -3.10
N GLU A 89 8.06 24.39 -2.92
CA GLU A 89 7.75 25.80 -2.71
C GLU A 89 8.48 26.38 -1.50
N ALA A 90 8.48 25.68 -0.36
CA ALA A 90 9.19 26.11 0.84
C ALA A 90 10.70 26.24 0.62
N ILE A 91 11.33 25.28 -0.06
CA ILE A 91 12.76 25.34 -0.38
C ILE A 91 13.08 26.54 -1.28
N LEU A 92 12.26 26.79 -2.31
CA LEU A 92 12.45 27.92 -3.22
C LEU A 92 12.28 29.26 -2.51
N ALA A 93 11.30 29.36 -1.59
CA ALA A 93 11.11 30.54 -0.76
C ALA A 93 12.33 30.83 0.13
N CYS A 94 12.83 29.82 0.87
CA CYS A 94 14.01 29.98 1.74
C CYS A 94 15.28 30.33 0.94
N ARG A 95 15.44 29.81 -0.28
CA ARG A 95 16.57 30.18 -1.15
C ARG A 95 16.49 31.63 -1.62
N LYS A 96 15.29 32.12 -1.94
CA LYS A 96 15.09 33.51 -2.36
C LYS A 96 15.48 34.47 -1.23
N GLU A 97 15.10 34.18 0.01
CA GLU A 97 15.46 35.01 1.17
C GLU A 97 16.97 35.11 1.42
N ARG A 98 17.74 34.05 1.14
CA ARG A 98 19.22 34.09 1.27
C ARG A 98 19.90 35.01 0.27
N VAL A 99 19.35 35.17 -0.94
CA VAL A 99 19.93 36.06 -1.96
C VAL A 99 19.68 37.55 -1.65
N PHE A 100 18.70 37.86 -0.80
CA PHE A 100 18.40 39.24 -0.38
C PHE A 100 19.05 39.64 0.96
N HIS A 101 19.91 38.78 1.53
CA HIS A 101 20.67 39.07 2.75
C HIS A 101 22.20 38.96 2.55
N GLU A 102 22.66 38.95 1.29
CA GLU A 102 24.05 39.19 0.90
C GLU A 102 24.19 40.52 0.14
#